data_AF-A0A1C0VWG4-F1
#
_entry.id   AF-A0A1C0VWG4-F1
#
_cell.length_a   1.000
_cell.length_b   1.000
_cell.length_c   1.000
_cell.angle_alpha   90.00
_cell.angle_beta   90.00
_cell.angle_gamma   90.00
#
_symmetry.space_group_name_H-M   'P 1'
#
loop_
_entity.id
_entity.type
_entity.pdbx_description
1 polymer ?
#
loop_
_entity_poly.entity_id
_entity_poly.type
_entity_poly.pdbx_seq_one_letter_code
_entity_poly.pdbx_strand_id
1 'polypeptide(L)'
;MTRFIHDQFAKDYLEELLSPLGEIQSPRRVAGEVRQIDVYFVPNPTETGDRSTLGLLGKLATTTALFEPFRNPVTVTEICDCLLKLLEVRGELQRETNRNSRNLSDAELPKLWIITPTASVKLLSGFGATLSNDWPNGVYLMQEYLRTGIIVIHQLPKTPETLWLRILGRGNVQKQAIDELEALPVDSALRTNALELFYQLQESLGFNQSLAVEDRELVMRLRPLFQERLAEVERLAEQRGEQRGEQRGKQEGKQFVVENLLRFRFGSLDEELSAIIEPLLALPPEEFTPLLVQMVQLSREELLARFREPNP
;
A
#
# COMPACT_ATOMS: atom_id res chain seq x y z
N MET A 1 -23.96 8.96 8.74
CA MET A 1 -23.30 8.60 7.47
C MET A 1 -21.83 9.00 7.49
N THR A 2 -21.49 10.27 7.73
CA THR A 2 -20.09 10.77 7.82
C THR A 2 -19.23 10.13 8.92
N ARG A 3 -19.81 9.67 10.05
CA ARG A 3 -19.06 8.89 11.06
C ARG A 3 -18.56 7.56 10.49
N PHE A 4 -19.41 6.82 9.77
CA PHE A 4 -19.06 5.53 9.19
C PHE A 4 -17.97 5.62 8.11
N ILE A 5 -18.00 6.68 7.30
CA ILE A 5 -17.06 6.83 6.19
C ILE A 5 -15.63 7.14 6.70
N HIS A 6 -15.51 7.96 7.73
CA HIS A 6 -14.21 8.23 8.37
C HIS A 6 -13.71 7.06 9.21
N ASP A 7 -14.62 6.30 9.81
CA ASP A 7 -14.29 5.04 10.49
C ASP A 7 -13.70 4.03 9.50
N GLN A 8 -14.31 3.90 8.32
CA GLN A 8 -13.81 3.07 7.24
C GLN A 8 -12.45 3.55 6.73
N PHE A 9 -12.27 4.86 6.51
CA PHE A 9 -10.96 5.39 6.12
C PHE A 9 -9.87 5.09 7.14
N ALA A 10 -10.14 5.25 8.44
CA ALA A 10 -9.13 4.97 9.45
C ALA A 10 -8.69 3.50 9.42
N LYS A 11 -9.60 2.58 9.08
CA LYS A 11 -9.33 1.15 8.90
C LYS A 11 -8.46 0.91 7.68
N ASP A 12 -8.92 1.33 6.50
CA ASP A 12 -8.20 1.14 5.23
C ASP A 12 -6.81 1.80 5.28
N TYR A 13 -6.73 2.97 5.93
CA TYR A 13 -5.49 3.72 6.13
C TYR A 13 -4.48 2.99 7.01
N LEU A 14 -4.93 2.47 8.16
CA LEU A 14 -4.05 1.70 9.04
C LEU A 14 -3.66 0.36 8.41
N GLU A 15 -4.56 -0.28 7.67
CA GLU A 15 -4.30 -1.52 6.94
C GLU A 15 -3.18 -1.33 5.90
N GLU A 16 -3.28 -0.31 5.06
CA GLU A 16 -2.28 -0.04 4.05
C GLU A 16 -0.91 0.30 4.66
N LEU A 17 -0.87 1.14 5.71
CA LEU A 17 0.38 1.52 6.35
C LEU A 17 1.06 0.37 7.09
N LEU A 18 0.29 -0.55 7.67
CA LEU A 18 0.83 -1.65 8.46
C LEU A 18 1.11 -2.90 7.64
N SER A 19 0.55 -3.04 6.43
CA SER A 19 0.71 -4.24 5.58
C SER A 19 2.18 -4.60 5.29
N PRO A 20 3.10 -3.64 5.08
CA PRO A 20 4.52 -3.94 4.92
C PRO A 20 5.23 -4.42 6.19
N LEU A 21 4.57 -4.33 7.36
CA LEU A 21 5.16 -4.68 8.66
C LEU A 21 4.69 -6.03 9.20
N GLY A 22 3.63 -6.61 8.64
CA GLY A 22 3.03 -7.83 9.18
C GLY A 22 1.68 -8.20 8.58
N GLU A 23 1.05 -9.23 9.15
CA GLU A 23 -0.25 -9.71 8.73
C GLU A 23 -1.37 -8.89 9.38
N ILE A 24 -2.36 -8.51 8.58
CA ILE A 24 -3.52 -7.73 9.00
C ILE A 24 -4.80 -8.53 8.81
N GLN A 25 -5.67 -8.49 9.81
CA GLN A 25 -7.00 -9.08 9.76
C GLN A 25 -8.03 -8.00 10.11
N SER A 26 -8.70 -7.45 9.09
CA SER A 26 -9.63 -6.31 9.20
C SER A 26 -10.93 -6.57 8.42
N PRO A 27 -12.13 -6.50 9.04
CA PRO A 27 -12.40 -6.59 10.47
C PRO A 27 -12.32 -8.05 10.97
N ARG A 28 -11.59 -8.28 12.08
CA ARG A 28 -11.60 -9.59 12.75
C ARG A 28 -12.83 -9.73 13.66
N ARG A 29 -13.64 -10.77 13.44
CA ARG A 29 -14.77 -11.12 14.32
C ARG A 29 -14.28 -11.81 15.59
N VAL A 30 -14.83 -11.43 16.73
CA VAL A 30 -14.54 -12.06 18.05
C VAL A 30 -15.81 -12.72 18.58
N ALA A 31 -15.66 -13.84 19.29
CA ALA A 31 -16.80 -14.61 19.80
C ALA A 31 -17.46 -13.95 21.03
N GLY A 32 -18.68 -13.43 20.83
CA GLY A 32 -19.52 -12.79 21.85
C GLY A 32 -20.29 -11.64 21.19
N GLU A 33 -21.58 -11.84 20.88
CA GLU A 33 -22.47 -10.87 20.18
C GLU A 33 -21.75 -9.95 19.16
N VAL A 34 -21.39 -10.51 17.98
CA VAL A 34 -20.81 -9.81 16.79
C VAL A 34 -20.00 -8.54 17.11
N ARG A 35 -18.93 -8.66 17.91
CA ARG A 35 -17.95 -7.58 18.09
C ARG A 35 -16.86 -7.66 17.02
N GLN A 36 -16.48 -6.51 16.48
CA GLN A 36 -15.42 -6.38 15.48
C GLN A 36 -14.28 -5.55 16.06
N ILE A 37 -13.06 -6.01 15.81
CA ILE A 37 -11.84 -5.21 16.01
C ILE A 37 -11.58 -4.47 14.72
N ASP A 38 -11.30 -3.17 14.83
CA ASP A 38 -11.11 -2.33 13.67
C ASP A 38 -9.85 -2.71 12.89
N VAL A 39 -8.71 -2.87 13.58
CA VAL A 39 -7.49 -3.43 12.96
C VAL A 39 -6.81 -4.39 13.94
N TYR A 40 -6.71 -5.67 13.55
CA TYR A 40 -5.89 -6.66 14.24
C TYR A 40 -4.58 -6.87 13.46
N PHE A 41 -3.46 -6.57 14.10
CA PHE A 41 -2.13 -6.59 13.50
C PHE A 41 -1.24 -7.65 14.17
N VAL A 42 -0.55 -8.46 13.37
CA VAL A 42 0.46 -9.42 13.81
C VAL A 42 1.79 -9.08 13.13
N PRO A 43 2.83 -8.67 13.88
CA PRO A 43 4.11 -8.31 13.27
C PRO A 43 4.78 -9.52 12.64
N ASN A 44 5.36 -9.33 11.45
CA ASN A 44 6.25 -10.33 10.88
C ASN A 44 7.64 -10.20 11.53
N PRO A 45 8.20 -11.26 12.17
CA PRO A 45 9.51 -11.21 12.82
C PRO A 45 10.67 -11.01 11.85
N THR A 46 10.49 -11.44 10.60
CA THR A 46 11.51 -11.41 9.54
C THR A 46 11.46 -10.15 8.67
N GLU A 47 10.31 -9.46 8.62
CA GLU A 47 10.16 -8.20 7.90
C GLU A 47 10.27 -7.03 8.89
N THR A 48 11.46 -6.44 8.93
CA THR A 48 11.69 -5.11 9.51
C THR A 48 11.49 -4.04 8.43
N GLY A 49 10.49 -4.22 7.55
CA GLY A 49 10.07 -3.17 6.61
C GLY A 49 10.06 -1.83 7.35
N ASP A 50 10.59 -0.80 6.72
CA ASP A 50 11.26 0.36 7.33
C ASP A 50 10.49 1.01 8.52
N ARG A 51 10.43 0.38 9.70
CA ARG A 51 9.56 0.77 10.84
C ARG A 51 9.88 2.19 11.31
N SER A 52 11.12 2.60 11.09
CA SER A 52 11.64 3.97 11.21
C SER A 52 10.79 4.99 10.45
N THR A 53 10.37 4.67 9.23
CA THR A 53 9.62 5.59 8.36
C THR A 53 8.19 5.82 8.84
N LEU A 54 7.62 4.85 9.57
CA LEU A 54 6.33 4.97 10.24
C LEU A 54 6.41 5.58 11.65
N GLY A 55 7.61 5.89 12.13
CA GLY A 55 7.85 6.57 13.40
C GLY A 55 7.15 5.92 14.59
N LEU A 56 6.29 6.68 15.27
CA LEU A 56 5.51 6.24 16.41
C LEU A 56 4.57 5.09 16.04
N LEU A 57 3.92 5.11 14.86
CA LEU A 57 3.04 4.01 14.44
C LEU A 57 3.83 2.69 14.32
N GLY A 58 5.04 2.74 13.74
CA GLY A 58 5.95 1.60 13.69
C GLY A 58 6.37 1.10 15.09
N LYS A 59 6.58 2.02 16.04
CA LYS A 59 6.87 1.68 17.45
C LYS A 59 5.68 1.03 18.17
N LEU A 60 4.43 1.34 17.80
CA LEU A 60 3.23 0.72 18.37
C LEU A 60 3.01 -0.71 17.82
N ALA A 61 3.50 -0.97 16.62
CA ALA A 61 3.37 -2.22 15.85
C ALA A 61 4.54 -3.21 16.07
N THR A 62 5.19 -3.19 17.23
CA THR A 62 6.32 -4.12 17.53
C THR A 62 5.86 -5.47 18.08
N THR A 63 4.65 -5.55 18.61
CA THR A 63 3.99 -6.77 19.09
C THR A 63 2.65 -6.92 18.38
N THR A 64 1.99 -8.07 18.53
CA THR A 64 0.58 -8.19 18.17
C THR A 64 -0.20 -7.01 18.75
N ALA A 65 -1.02 -6.35 17.93
CA ALA A 65 -1.67 -5.11 18.30
C ALA A 65 -3.12 -5.04 17.83
N LEU A 66 -3.98 -4.45 18.64
CA LEU A 66 -5.34 -4.06 18.29
C LEU A 66 -5.37 -2.54 18.19
N PHE A 67 -5.70 -1.99 17.04
CA PHE A 67 -5.89 -0.55 16.88
C PHE A 67 -7.38 -0.23 16.77
N GLU A 68 -7.83 0.71 17.59
CA GLU A 68 -9.22 1.15 17.67
C GLU A 68 -9.25 2.67 17.51
N PRO A 69 -9.31 3.18 16.26
CA PRO A 69 -9.35 4.60 15.98
C PRO A 69 -10.74 5.19 16.17
N PHE A 70 -10.85 6.20 17.03
CA PHE A 70 -12.06 6.95 17.26
C PHE A 70 -12.00 8.29 16.57
N ARG A 71 -12.99 8.56 15.71
CA ARG A 71 -13.12 9.89 15.11
C ARG A 71 -13.40 10.94 16.21
N ASN A 72 -14.25 10.63 17.20
CA ASN A 72 -14.64 11.54 18.29
C ASN A 72 -13.85 11.27 19.58
N PRO A 73 -13.85 12.19 20.55
CA PRO A 73 -13.32 11.90 21.88
C PRO A 73 -13.96 10.64 22.46
N VAL A 74 -13.14 9.68 22.86
CA VAL A 74 -13.61 8.38 23.33
C VAL A 74 -14.31 8.50 24.69
N THR A 75 -15.37 7.71 24.89
CA THR A 75 -16.10 7.64 26.15
C THR A 75 -15.59 6.53 27.07
N VAL A 76 -15.99 6.56 28.34
CA VAL A 76 -15.67 5.49 29.31
C VAL A 76 -16.18 4.14 28.81
N THR A 77 -17.42 4.10 28.30
CA THR A 77 -18.04 2.87 27.78
C THR A 77 -17.25 2.32 26.58
N GLU A 78 -16.90 3.18 25.62
CA GLU A 78 -16.11 2.75 24.44
C GLU A 78 -14.73 2.21 24.84
N ILE A 79 -14.04 2.82 25.83
CA ILE A 79 -12.77 2.26 26.34
C ILE A 79 -13.00 0.87 26.97
N CYS A 80 -14.03 0.72 27.79
CA CYS A 80 -14.37 -0.58 28.40
C CYS A 80 -14.69 -1.63 27.34
N ASP A 81 -15.40 -1.25 26.27
CA ASP A 81 -15.69 -2.14 25.15
C ASP A 81 -14.41 -2.57 24.42
N CYS A 82 -13.48 -1.66 24.16
CA CYS A 82 -12.17 -2.02 23.59
C CYS A 82 -11.37 -2.95 24.50
N LEU A 83 -11.39 -2.71 25.83
CA LEU A 83 -10.75 -3.60 26.81
C LEU A 83 -11.38 -5.00 26.79
N LEU A 84 -12.70 -5.09 26.65
CA LEU A 84 -13.40 -6.36 26.54
C LEU A 84 -12.97 -7.12 25.28
N LYS A 85 -12.86 -6.45 24.13
CA LYS A 85 -12.32 -7.05 22.89
C LYS A 85 -10.90 -7.62 23.12
N LEU A 86 -10.01 -6.86 23.77
CA LEU A 86 -8.67 -7.32 24.09
C LEU A 86 -8.68 -8.59 24.96
N LEU A 87 -9.50 -8.60 26.01
CA LEU A 87 -9.60 -9.75 26.92
C LEU A 87 -10.19 -10.98 26.22
N GLU A 88 -11.16 -10.81 25.32
CA GLU A 88 -11.70 -11.90 24.51
C GLU A 88 -10.63 -12.52 23.59
N VAL A 89 -9.89 -11.69 22.86
CA VAL A 89 -8.76 -12.15 22.01
C VAL A 89 -7.70 -12.87 22.83
N ARG A 90 -7.32 -12.33 24.00
CA ARG A 90 -6.39 -13.01 24.90
C ARG A 90 -6.92 -14.37 25.35
N GLY A 91 -8.21 -14.46 25.65
CA GLY A 91 -8.88 -15.71 25.99
C GLY A 91 -8.84 -16.73 24.85
N GLU A 92 -9.03 -16.29 23.60
CA GLU A 92 -8.88 -17.13 22.40
C GLU A 92 -7.45 -17.67 22.26
N LEU A 93 -6.45 -16.79 22.29
CA LEU A 93 -5.03 -17.16 22.20
C LEU A 93 -4.62 -18.12 23.31
N GLN A 94 -5.10 -17.92 24.54
CA GLN A 94 -4.82 -18.82 25.66
C GLN A 94 -5.42 -20.22 25.42
N ARG A 95 -6.62 -20.30 24.85
CA ARG A 95 -7.25 -21.60 24.52
C ARG A 95 -6.49 -22.32 23.42
N GLU A 96 -6.05 -21.61 22.38
CA GLU A 96 -5.28 -22.18 21.28
C GLU A 96 -3.92 -22.70 21.75
N THR A 97 -3.21 -21.90 22.56
CA THR A 97 -1.90 -22.28 23.09
C THR A 97 -1.97 -23.45 24.06
N ASN A 98 -3.00 -23.50 24.92
CA ASN A 98 -3.26 -24.65 25.79
C ASN A 98 -3.54 -25.92 24.97
N ARG A 99 -4.33 -25.84 23.89
CA ARG A 99 -4.60 -26.98 23.00
C ARG A 99 -3.33 -27.49 22.30
N ASN A 100 -2.45 -26.57 21.91
CA ASN A 100 -1.24 -26.87 21.17
C ASN A 100 0.00 -27.07 22.08
N SER A 101 -0.17 -27.07 23.41
CA SER A 101 0.91 -27.19 24.41
C SER A 101 2.11 -26.26 24.15
N ARG A 102 1.82 -25.02 23.74
CA ARG A 102 2.82 -24.01 23.40
C ARG A 102 2.77 -22.86 24.40
N ASN A 103 3.93 -22.28 24.71
CA ASN A 103 4.00 -21.03 25.47
C ASN A 103 3.88 -19.81 24.54
N LEU A 104 3.15 -18.78 24.98
CA LEU A 104 3.11 -17.49 24.30
C LEU A 104 4.36 -16.69 24.62
N SER A 105 4.98 -16.13 23.58
CA SER A 105 6.00 -15.10 23.75
C SER A 105 5.35 -13.73 23.98
N ASP A 106 6.09 -12.78 24.56
CA ASP A 106 5.57 -11.42 24.81
C ASP A 106 5.25 -10.67 23.50
N ALA A 107 5.92 -11.00 22.39
CA ALA A 107 5.65 -10.45 21.06
C ALA A 107 4.27 -10.87 20.52
N GLU A 108 3.80 -12.05 20.89
CA GLU A 108 2.51 -12.60 20.45
C GLU A 108 1.34 -12.15 21.32
N LEU A 109 1.63 -11.70 22.55
CA LEU A 109 0.61 -11.12 23.40
C LEU A 109 0.07 -9.84 22.72
N PRO A 110 -1.26 -9.70 22.60
CA PRO A 110 -1.85 -8.53 21.98
C PRO A 110 -1.75 -7.30 22.90
N LYS A 111 -1.47 -6.14 22.32
CA LYS A 111 -1.51 -4.83 22.97
C LYS A 111 -2.59 -3.98 22.32
N LEU A 112 -3.47 -3.38 23.12
CA LEU A 112 -4.53 -2.51 22.64
C LEU A 112 -4.04 -1.05 22.55
N TRP A 113 -4.30 -0.42 21.42
CA TRP A 113 -4.04 1.00 21.17
C TRP A 113 -5.33 1.71 20.77
N ILE A 114 -5.86 2.51 21.70
CA ILE A 114 -7.04 3.35 21.48
C ILE A 114 -6.56 4.69 20.95
N ILE A 115 -6.94 5.07 19.73
CA ILE A 115 -6.51 6.32 19.11
C ILE A 115 -7.69 7.30 19.15
N THR A 116 -7.54 8.44 19.80
CA THR A 116 -8.64 9.41 19.99
C THR A 116 -8.16 10.86 19.77
N PRO A 117 -8.97 11.75 19.16
CA PRO A 117 -8.57 13.13 18.92
C PRO A 117 -8.19 13.87 20.20
N THR A 118 -9.01 13.72 21.25
CA THR A 118 -8.83 14.39 22.54
C THR A 118 -9.30 13.50 23.68
N ALA A 119 -8.65 13.61 24.85
CA ALA A 119 -9.07 12.97 26.08
C ALA A 119 -8.94 13.94 27.26
N SER A 120 -9.87 13.88 28.21
CA SER A 120 -9.79 14.70 29.42
C SER A 120 -8.87 14.06 30.45
N VAL A 121 -8.24 14.88 31.31
CA VAL A 121 -7.42 14.39 32.43
C VAL A 121 -8.22 13.48 33.36
N LYS A 122 -9.52 13.79 33.58
CA LYS A 122 -10.43 12.96 34.37
C LYS A 122 -10.63 11.57 33.75
N LEU A 123 -10.77 11.49 32.43
CA LEU A 123 -10.91 10.22 31.71
C LEU A 123 -9.63 9.38 31.85
N LEU A 124 -8.48 9.98 31.54
CA LEU A 124 -7.18 9.29 31.60
C LEU A 124 -6.87 8.79 33.02
N SER A 125 -7.02 9.65 34.02
CA SER A 125 -6.83 9.29 35.43
C SER A 125 -7.83 8.24 35.92
N GLY A 126 -9.07 8.26 35.44
CA GLY A 126 -10.08 7.24 35.77
C GLY A 126 -9.70 5.82 35.34
N PHE A 127 -8.92 5.68 34.26
CA PHE A 127 -8.36 4.40 33.83
C PHE A 127 -6.93 4.15 34.32
N GLY A 128 -6.37 5.04 35.14
CA GLY A 128 -4.97 4.99 35.56
C GLY A 128 -3.99 5.07 34.38
N ALA A 129 -4.39 5.69 33.27
CA ALA A 129 -3.57 5.86 32.08
C ALA A 129 -2.61 7.04 32.29
N THR A 130 -1.31 6.77 32.30
CA THR A 130 -0.26 7.72 32.67
C THR A 130 0.79 7.85 31.58
N LEU A 131 1.44 9.02 31.51
CA LEU A 131 2.56 9.24 30.61
C LEU A 131 3.78 8.49 31.15
N SER A 132 4.49 7.78 30.28
CA SER A 132 5.80 7.17 30.61
C SER A 132 6.92 7.98 29.93
N ASN A 133 8.09 8.04 30.56
CA ASN A 133 9.26 8.74 30.03
C ASN A 133 9.73 8.20 28.67
N ASP A 134 9.42 6.93 28.36
CA ASP A 134 9.82 6.29 27.11
C ASP A 134 8.92 6.66 25.92
N TRP A 135 7.86 7.44 26.15
CA TRP A 135 6.85 7.77 25.17
C TRP A 135 6.67 9.28 25.02
N PRO A 136 6.41 9.77 23.80
CA PRO A 136 6.15 11.19 23.59
C PRO A 136 4.83 11.62 24.26
N ASN A 137 4.69 12.93 24.45
CA ASN A 137 3.42 13.52 24.87
C ASN A 137 2.26 13.02 24.00
N GLY A 138 1.10 12.80 24.63
CA GLY A 138 -0.07 12.24 23.97
C GLY A 138 -0.15 10.72 23.98
N VAL A 139 0.85 9.98 24.46
CA VAL A 139 0.76 8.51 24.61
C VAL A 139 0.67 8.12 26.08
N TYR A 140 -0.51 7.66 26.49
CA TYR A 140 -0.80 7.28 27.87
C TYR A 140 -0.93 5.77 28.00
N LEU A 141 -0.25 5.16 28.97
CA LEU A 141 -0.29 3.72 29.20
C LEU A 141 -1.08 3.40 30.48
N MET A 142 -1.95 2.42 30.40
CA MET A 142 -2.55 1.78 31.58
C MET A 142 -1.51 0.86 32.25
N GLN A 143 -1.90 0.26 33.39
CA GLN A 143 -1.05 -0.69 34.11
C GLN A 143 -0.64 -1.89 33.25
N GLU A 144 0.56 -2.39 33.48
CA GLU A 144 1.29 -3.35 32.62
C GLU A 144 0.43 -4.51 32.10
N TYR A 145 -0.28 -5.21 32.99
CA TYR A 145 -1.06 -6.40 32.62
C TYR A 145 -2.35 -6.12 31.85
N LEU A 146 -2.81 -4.87 31.81
CA LEU A 146 -3.90 -4.47 30.94
C LEU A 146 -3.45 -4.38 29.49
N ARG A 147 -2.14 -4.18 29.23
CA ARG A 147 -1.56 -4.03 27.89
C ARG A 147 -2.36 -3.09 26.99
N THR A 148 -2.69 -1.92 27.51
CA THR A 148 -3.50 -0.91 26.82
C THR A 148 -2.81 0.44 26.85
N GLY A 149 -2.78 1.12 25.71
CA GLY A 149 -2.41 2.52 25.58
C GLY A 149 -3.52 3.35 24.94
N ILE A 150 -3.60 4.61 25.34
CA ILE A 150 -4.49 5.63 24.80
C ILE A 150 -3.63 6.70 24.13
N ILE A 151 -3.82 6.90 22.83
CA ILE A 151 -3.11 7.87 22.01
C ILE A 151 -4.05 9.07 21.80
N VAL A 152 -3.65 10.21 22.34
CA VAL A 152 -4.40 11.46 22.33
C VAL A 152 -3.80 12.38 21.26
N ILE A 153 -4.40 12.36 20.08
CA ILE A 153 -3.80 12.91 18.85
C ILE A 153 -3.41 14.39 18.98
N HIS A 154 -4.28 15.24 19.54
CA HIS A 154 -3.99 16.68 19.64
C HIS A 154 -2.80 17.03 20.57
N GLN A 155 -2.33 16.08 21.38
CA GLN A 155 -1.19 16.26 22.28
C GLN A 155 0.11 15.70 21.71
N LEU A 156 0.04 14.99 20.58
CA LEU A 156 1.22 14.46 19.92
C LEU A 156 2.13 15.61 19.44
N PRO A 157 3.45 15.52 19.67
CA PRO A 157 4.41 16.46 19.10
C PRO A 157 4.25 16.59 17.58
N LYS A 158 4.48 17.78 17.03
CA LYS A 158 4.42 18.01 15.58
C LYS A 158 5.76 17.70 14.94
N THR A 159 6.02 16.41 14.78
CA THR A 159 7.26 15.90 14.21
C THR A 159 6.95 14.79 13.19
N PRO A 160 7.89 14.45 12.28
CA PRO A 160 7.70 13.36 11.32
C PRO A 160 7.34 12.03 11.98
N GLU A 161 7.84 11.77 13.19
CA GLU A 161 7.61 10.52 13.92
C GLU A 161 6.14 10.32 14.29
N THR A 162 5.35 11.39 14.47
CA THR A 162 3.93 11.27 14.85
C THR A 162 2.97 11.54 13.70
N LEU A 163 3.50 11.85 12.51
CA LEU A 163 2.75 12.28 11.33
C LEU A 163 1.56 11.37 11.04
N TRP A 164 1.83 10.07 10.87
CA TRP A 164 0.85 9.06 10.49
C TRP A 164 -0.32 8.93 11.48
N LEU A 165 -0.10 9.22 12.76
CA LEU A 165 -1.17 9.24 13.78
C LEU A 165 -1.94 10.56 13.77
N ARG A 166 -1.28 11.70 13.49
CA ARG A 166 -1.92 13.02 13.42
C ARG A 166 -2.83 13.18 12.20
N ILE A 167 -2.56 12.42 11.13
CA ILE A 167 -3.41 12.33 9.94
C ILE A 167 -4.82 11.80 10.29
N LEU A 168 -4.93 10.91 11.28
CA LEU A 168 -6.20 10.40 11.82
C LEU A 168 -6.93 11.41 12.74
N GLY A 169 -6.34 12.58 12.96
CA GLY A 169 -6.87 13.65 13.80
C GLY A 169 -8.05 14.40 13.16
N ARG A 170 -8.31 15.61 13.67
CA ARG A 170 -9.35 16.51 13.14
C ARG A 170 -8.90 17.96 13.13
N GLY A 171 -9.64 18.79 12.38
CA GLY A 171 -9.44 20.23 12.31
C GLY A 171 -7.99 20.59 12.00
N ASN A 172 -7.43 21.53 12.76
CA ASN A 172 -6.07 22.04 12.51
C ASN A 172 -4.98 20.99 12.65
N VAL A 173 -5.15 19.97 13.49
CA VAL A 173 -4.13 18.92 13.67
C VAL A 173 -4.02 18.08 12.40
N GLN A 174 -5.16 17.70 11.82
CA GLN A 174 -5.20 16.95 10.57
C GLN A 174 -4.73 17.80 9.39
N LYS A 175 -5.13 19.07 9.30
CA LYS A 175 -4.66 19.98 8.25
C LYS A 175 -3.14 20.11 8.25
N GLN A 176 -2.53 20.35 9.40
CA GLN A 176 -1.06 20.46 9.51
C GLN A 176 -0.36 19.15 9.17
N ALA A 177 -0.91 18.01 9.60
CA ALA A 177 -0.38 16.71 9.22
C ALA A 177 -0.46 16.46 7.72
N ILE A 178 -1.49 16.97 7.04
CA ILE A 178 -1.59 16.92 5.58
C ILE A 178 -0.55 17.84 4.93
N ASP A 179 -0.34 19.05 5.43
CA ASP A 179 0.73 19.94 4.93
C ASP A 179 2.10 19.26 5.00
N GLU A 180 2.35 18.54 6.09
CA GLU A 180 3.58 17.77 6.28
C GLU A 180 3.66 16.56 5.33
N LEU A 181 2.53 15.86 5.09
CA LEU A 181 2.43 14.78 4.11
C LEU A 181 2.71 15.28 2.69
N GLU A 182 2.21 16.46 2.33
CA GLU A 182 2.43 17.13 1.05
C GLU A 182 3.92 17.49 0.86
N ALA A 183 4.61 17.84 1.94
CA ALA A 183 6.02 18.19 1.95
C ALA A 183 6.98 16.98 1.94
N LEU A 184 6.47 15.75 2.13
CA LEU A 184 7.31 14.54 2.03
C LEU A 184 7.88 14.36 0.63
N PRO A 185 9.02 13.67 0.46
CA PRO A 185 9.57 13.35 -0.85
C PRO A 185 8.57 12.65 -1.80
N VAL A 186 8.61 13.04 -3.07
CA VAL A 186 7.67 12.63 -4.14
C VAL A 186 7.78 11.13 -4.48
N ASP A 187 8.93 10.54 -4.17
CA ASP A 187 9.30 9.13 -4.34
C ASP A 187 8.95 8.25 -3.12
N SER A 188 8.40 8.83 -2.05
CA SER A 188 7.95 8.05 -0.90
C SER A 188 6.72 7.20 -1.25
N ALA A 189 6.86 5.87 -1.15
CA ALA A 189 5.75 4.93 -1.31
C ALA A 189 4.65 5.20 -0.27
N LEU A 190 5.01 5.48 0.98
CA LEU A 190 4.06 5.78 2.05
C LEU A 190 3.25 7.06 1.78
N ARG A 191 3.89 8.10 1.22
CA ARG A 191 3.18 9.30 0.77
C ARG A 191 2.14 8.95 -0.29
N THR A 192 2.52 8.12 -1.26
CA THR A 192 1.65 7.71 -2.38
C THR A 192 0.44 6.96 -1.87
N ASN A 193 0.65 5.91 -1.07
CA ASN A 193 -0.42 5.07 -0.55
C ASN A 193 -1.39 5.86 0.34
N ALA A 194 -0.85 6.74 1.21
CA ALA A 194 -1.67 7.61 2.03
C ALA A 194 -2.56 8.56 1.20
N LEU A 195 -2.02 9.16 0.14
CA LEU A 195 -2.77 10.06 -0.74
C LEU A 195 -3.87 9.33 -1.53
N GLU A 196 -3.62 8.09 -1.97
CA GLU A 196 -4.63 7.26 -2.65
C GLU A 196 -5.82 6.93 -1.74
N LEU A 197 -5.55 6.53 -0.50
CA LEU A 197 -6.59 6.26 0.49
C LEU A 197 -7.41 7.52 0.84
N PHE A 198 -6.74 8.67 0.89
CA PHE A 198 -7.44 9.94 1.03
C PHE A 198 -8.38 10.23 -0.13
N TYR A 199 -7.97 9.92 -1.36
CA TYR A 199 -8.83 10.10 -2.53
C TYR A 199 -10.05 9.16 -2.50
N GLN A 200 -9.87 7.90 -2.14
CA GLN A 200 -10.98 6.94 -1.99
C GLN A 200 -11.98 7.38 -0.90
N LEU A 201 -11.46 7.94 0.20
CA LEU A 201 -12.31 8.60 1.20
C LEU A 201 -13.09 9.78 0.58
N GLN A 202 -12.46 10.61 -0.26
CA GLN A 202 -13.14 11.75 -0.90
C GLN A 202 -14.22 11.31 -1.91
N GLU A 203 -13.96 10.30 -2.72
CA GLU A 203 -14.96 9.74 -3.64
C GLU A 203 -16.14 9.14 -2.88
N SER A 204 -15.88 8.36 -1.83
CA SER A 204 -16.92 7.72 -1.01
C SER A 204 -17.73 8.71 -0.18
N LEU A 205 -17.11 9.81 0.28
CA LEU A 205 -17.80 10.95 0.90
C LEU A 205 -18.70 11.69 -0.10
N GLY A 206 -18.37 11.63 -1.39
CA GLY A 206 -19.14 12.17 -2.50
C GLY A 206 -19.22 13.69 -2.50
N PHE A 207 -19.03 14.30 -3.68
CA PHE A 207 -19.29 15.72 -3.93
C PHE A 207 -20.73 16.19 -3.54
N ASN A 208 -21.64 15.25 -3.25
CA ASN A 208 -23.07 15.47 -3.04
C ASN A 208 -23.55 15.45 -1.57
N GLN A 209 -22.68 15.28 -0.57
CA GLN A 209 -23.09 15.42 0.83
C GLN A 209 -22.80 16.82 1.38
N SER A 210 -23.64 17.26 2.33
CA SER A 210 -23.34 18.37 3.24
C SER A 210 -22.17 17.95 4.15
N LEU A 211 -20.97 17.84 3.57
CA LEU A 211 -19.73 17.65 4.29
C LEU A 211 -19.58 18.75 5.32
N ALA A 212 -19.08 18.40 6.50
CA ALA A 212 -18.62 19.40 7.45
C ALA A 212 -17.59 20.30 6.75
N VAL A 213 -17.55 21.58 7.11
CA VAL A 213 -16.66 22.58 6.47
C VAL A 213 -15.21 22.09 6.43
N GLU A 214 -14.76 21.42 7.50
CA GLU A 214 -13.42 20.81 7.60
C GLU A 214 -13.16 19.73 6.53
N ASP A 215 -14.13 18.84 6.31
CA ASP A 215 -14.01 17.75 5.33
C ASP A 215 -13.98 18.31 3.88
N ARG A 216 -14.67 19.43 3.60
CA ARG A 216 -14.65 20.10 2.27
C ARG A 216 -13.33 20.77 1.95
N GLU A 217 -12.74 21.44 2.94
CA GLU A 217 -11.46 22.13 2.76
C GLU A 217 -10.33 21.13 2.48
N LEU A 218 -10.34 20.02 3.20
CA LEU A 218 -9.42 18.90 2.99
C LEU A 218 -9.54 18.30 1.58
N VAL A 219 -10.78 18.09 1.11
CA VAL A 219 -11.05 17.64 -0.27
C VAL A 219 -10.46 18.59 -1.32
N MET A 220 -10.72 19.89 -1.16
CA MET A 220 -10.26 20.90 -2.13
C MET A 220 -8.75 21.03 -2.21
N ARG A 221 -8.04 20.80 -1.09
CA ARG A 221 -6.57 20.92 -1.02
C ARG A 221 -5.84 19.75 -1.66
N LEU A 222 -6.32 18.52 -1.41
CA LEU A 222 -5.66 17.30 -1.88
C LEU A 222 -5.99 16.94 -3.33
N ARG A 223 -7.14 17.38 -3.86
CA ARG A 223 -7.60 17.04 -5.22
C ARG A 223 -6.60 17.41 -6.33
N PRO A 224 -6.01 18.63 -6.37
CA PRO A 224 -5.07 19.00 -7.43
C PRO A 224 -3.80 18.13 -7.45
N LEU A 225 -3.26 17.81 -6.27
CA LEU A 225 -2.05 16.98 -6.14
C LEU A 225 -2.26 15.56 -6.68
N PHE A 226 -3.44 15.00 -6.44
CA PHE A 226 -3.80 13.70 -6.99
C PHE A 226 -4.02 13.74 -8.51
N GLN A 227 -4.71 14.78 -9.01
CA GLN A 227 -4.91 14.97 -10.45
C GLN A 227 -3.59 15.10 -11.21
N GLU A 228 -2.62 15.82 -10.64
CA GLU A 228 -1.28 15.96 -11.21
C GLU A 228 -0.56 14.60 -11.27
N ARG A 229 -0.67 13.79 -10.22
CA ARG A 229 -0.05 12.44 -10.17
C ARG A 229 -0.72 11.44 -11.10
N LEU A 230 -2.04 11.43 -11.20
CA LEU A 230 -2.74 10.60 -12.19
C LEU A 230 -2.31 10.96 -13.61
N ALA A 231 -2.23 12.26 -13.92
CA ALA A 231 -1.77 12.72 -15.23
C ALA A 231 -0.32 12.30 -15.50
N GLU A 232 0.56 12.29 -14.49
CA GLU A 232 1.93 11.80 -14.60
C GLU A 232 1.99 10.29 -14.87
N VAL A 233 1.20 9.49 -14.14
CA VAL A 233 1.08 8.04 -14.33
C VAL A 233 0.52 7.72 -15.72
N GLU A 234 -0.53 8.42 -16.15
CA GLU A 234 -1.10 8.29 -17.50
C GLU A 234 -0.07 8.63 -18.58
N ARG A 235 0.68 9.73 -18.42
CA ARG A 235 1.78 10.09 -19.34
C ARG A 235 2.84 9.00 -19.42
N LEU A 236 3.26 8.46 -18.28
CA LEU A 236 4.26 7.39 -18.23
C LEU A 236 3.73 6.10 -18.87
N ALA A 237 2.45 5.79 -18.66
CA ALA A 237 1.78 4.64 -19.27
C ALA A 237 1.66 4.82 -20.79
N GLU A 238 1.27 6.00 -21.26
CA GLU A 238 1.16 6.35 -22.69
C GLU A 238 2.53 6.27 -23.37
N GLN A 239 3.58 6.88 -22.79
CA GLN A 239 4.94 6.78 -23.32
C GLN A 239 5.45 5.33 -23.40
N ARG A 240 5.17 4.51 -22.37
CA ARG A 240 5.51 3.08 -22.41
C ARG A 240 4.70 2.33 -23.47
N GLY A 241 3.44 2.69 -23.65
CA GLY A 241 2.55 2.15 -24.67
C GLY A 241 3.04 2.48 -26.08
N GLU A 242 3.40 3.74 -26.34
CA GLU A 242 3.96 4.21 -27.60
C GLU A 242 5.29 3.52 -27.91
N GLN A 243 6.23 3.46 -26.95
CA GLN A 243 7.51 2.78 -27.16
C GLN A 243 7.34 1.30 -27.48
N ARG A 244 6.47 0.59 -26.74
CA ARG A 244 6.15 -0.82 -27.01
C ARG A 244 5.47 -0.98 -28.37
N GLY A 245 4.54 -0.09 -28.72
CA GLY A 245 3.84 -0.06 -30.01
C GLY A 245 4.80 0.17 -31.17
N GLU A 246 5.73 1.11 -31.06
CA GLU A 246 6.76 1.35 -32.06
C GLU A 246 7.70 0.17 -32.24
N GLN A 247 8.19 -0.41 -31.13
CA GLN A 247 9.09 -1.57 -31.20
C GLN A 247 8.40 -2.76 -31.87
N ARG A 248 7.17 -3.05 -31.44
CA ARG A 248 6.36 -4.12 -32.02
C ARG A 248 6.03 -3.86 -33.49
N GLY A 249 5.64 -2.63 -33.85
CA GLY A 249 5.35 -2.25 -35.24
C GLY A 249 6.58 -2.31 -36.14
N LYS A 250 7.76 -1.94 -35.63
CA LYS A 250 9.03 -2.11 -36.36
C LYS A 250 9.37 -3.58 -36.57
N GLN A 251 9.14 -4.44 -35.58
CA GLN A 251 9.41 -5.88 -35.67
C GLN A 251 8.42 -6.59 -36.63
N GLU A 252 7.12 -6.34 -36.46
CA GLU A 252 6.06 -6.87 -37.34
C GLU A 252 6.24 -6.37 -38.78
N GLY A 253 6.62 -5.11 -38.97
CA GLY A 253 6.94 -4.55 -40.29
C GLY A 253 8.16 -5.20 -40.95
N LYS A 254 9.25 -5.44 -40.20
CA LYS A 254 10.42 -6.17 -40.71
C LYS A 254 10.05 -7.60 -41.10
N GLN A 255 9.29 -8.29 -40.26
CA GLN A 255 8.82 -9.65 -40.53
C GLN A 255 7.97 -9.69 -41.80
N PHE A 256 7.03 -8.76 -41.95
CA PHE A 256 6.18 -8.65 -43.15
C PHE A 256 7.00 -8.44 -44.42
N VAL A 257 8.06 -7.61 -44.39
CA VAL A 257 8.96 -7.40 -45.54
C VAL A 257 9.69 -8.69 -45.91
N VAL A 258 10.24 -9.41 -44.92
CA VAL A 258 10.95 -10.68 -45.14
C VAL A 258 10.01 -11.74 -45.71
N GLU A 259 8.83 -11.91 -45.12
CA GLU A 259 7.84 -12.89 -45.57
C GLU A 259 7.40 -12.64 -47.03
N ASN A 260 7.13 -11.38 -47.38
CA ASN A 260 6.74 -11.05 -48.76
C ASN A 260 7.89 -11.25 -49.74
N LEU A 261 9.13 -10.91 -49.36
CA LEU A 261 10.30 -11.12 -50.20
C LEU A 261 10.53 -12.62 -50.47
N LEU A 262 10.42 -13.46 -49.44
CA LEU A 262 10.55 -14.91 -49.56
C LEU A 262 9.44 -15.51 -50.45
N ARG A 263 8.18 -15.11 -50.27
CA ARG A 263 7.07 -15.54 -51.14
C ARG A 263 7.28 -15.09 -52.58
N PHE A 264 7.70 -13.84 -52.79
CA PHE A 264 7.94 -13.31 -54.13
C PHE A 264 9.09 -14.04 -54.84
N ARG A 265 10.17 -14.37 -54.13
CA ARG A 265 11.35 -15.02 -54.70
C ARG A 265 11.18 -16.52 -54.95
N PHE A 266 10.53 -17.22 -54.03
CA PHE A 266 10.46 -18.69 -54.03
C PHE A 266 9.05 -19.25 -54.25
N GLY A 267 8.06 -18.37 -54.51
CA GLY A 267 6.68 -18.72 -54.84
C GLY A 267 5.81 -19.04 -53.62
N SER A 268 6.33 -19.80 -52.65
CA SER A 268 5.62 -20.14 -51.42
C SER A 268 6.56 -20.19 -50.21
N LEU A 269 6.01 -19.98 -49.02
CA LEU A 269 6.73 -20.00 -47.76
C LEU A 269 6.44 -21.34 -47.06
N ASP A 270 7.34 -22.31 -47.26
CA ASP A 270 7.27 -23.64 -46.65
C ASP A 270 7.87 -23.63 -45.22
N GLU A 271 7.83 -24.77 -44.52
CA GLU A 271 8.36 -24.87 -43.16
C GLU A 271 9.87 -24.53 -43.08
N GLU A 272 10.66 -24.90 -44.09
CA GLU A 272 12.10 -24.63 -44.12
C GLU A 272 12.39 -23.13 -44.25
N LEU A 273 11.65 -22.42 -45.12
CA LEU A 273 11.76 -20.97 -45.29
C LEU A 273 11.14 -20.19 -44.12
N SER A 274 10.12 -20.74 -43.45
CA SER A 274 9.53 -20.14 -42.25
C SER A 274 10.50 -20.18 -41.07
N ALA A 275 11.24 -21.29 -40.93
CA ALA A 275 12.17 -21.50 -39.83
C ALA A 275 13.35 -20.51 -39.82
N ILE A 276 13.70 -19.94 -40.98
CA ILE A 276 14.80 -18.96 -41.07
C ILE A 276 14.36 -17.51 -40.85
N ILE A 277 13.06 -17.22 -40.73
CA ILE A 277 12.56 -15.84 -40.55
C ILE A 277 13.04 -15.24 -39.23
N GLU A 278 12.88 -15.94 -38.11
CA GLU A 278 13.33 -15.44 -36.81
C GLU A 278 14.87 -15.25 -36.76
N PRO A 279 15.71 -16.23 -37.18
CA PRO A 279 17.16 -16.02 -37.27
C PRO A 279 17.56 -14.84 -38.16
N LEU A 280 16.85 -14.61 -39.27
CA LEU A 280 17.12 -13.51 -40.19
C LEU A 280 16.72 -12.16 -39.57
N LEU A 281 15.60 -12.09 -38.85
CA LEU A 281 15.18 -10.88 -38.13
C LEU A 281 16.07 -10.54 -36.92
N ALA A 282 16.77 -11.53 -36.37
CA ALA A 282 17.73 -11.37 -35.28
C ALA A 282 19.09 -10.80 -35.73
N LEU A 283 19.35 -10.71 -37.04
CA LEU A 283 20.59 -10.14 -37.57
C LEU A 283 20.71 -8.64 -37.24
N PRO A 284 21.93 -8.15 -36.95
CA PRO A 284 22.16 -6.72 -36.79
C PRO A 284 21.88 -5.98 -38.12
N PRO A 285 21.46 -4.69 -38.09
CA PRO A 285 21.11 -3.93 -39.29
C PRO A 285 22.18 -3.95 -40.40
N GLU A 286 23.45 -3.97 -40.00
CA GLU A 286 24.63 -3.99 -40.86
C GLU A 286 24.73 -5.28 -41.70
N GLU A 287 24.15 -6.37 -41.22
CA GLU A 287 24.09 -7.67 -41.93
C GLU A 287 22.74 -7.88 -42.60
N PHE A 288 21.66 -7.43 -41.95
CA PHE A 288 20.29 -7.56 -42.42
C PHE A 288 20.05 -6.87 -43.77
N THR A 289 20.43 -5.59 -43.91
CA THR A 289 20.16 -4.83 -45.14
C THR A 289 20.93 -5.35 -46.36
N PRO A 290 22.25 -5.63 -46.29
CA PRO A 290 22.97 -6.24 -47.40
C PRO A 290 22.43 -7.63 -47.77
N LEU A 291 22.00 -8.43 -46.79
CA LEU A 291 21.42 -9.74 -47.05
C LEU A 291 20.10 -9.63 -47.84
N LEU A 292 19.20 -8.69 -47.51
CA LEU A 292 17.96 -8.46 -48.28
C LEU A 292 18.24 -8.12 -49.75
N VAL A 293 19.29 -7.33 -50.03
CA VAL A 293 19.70 -7.00 -51.41
C VAL A 293 20.30 -8.22 -52.11
N GLN A 294 21.13 -9.01 -51.41
CA GLN A 294 21.73 -10.24 -51.94
C GLN A 294 20.70 -11.36 -52.18
N MET A 295 19.61 -11.43 -51.41
CA MET A 295 18.55 -12.43 -51.53
C MET A 295 17.88 -12.44 -52.91
N VAL A 296 17.96 -11.34 -53.66
CA VAL A 296 17.50 -11.31 -55.05
C VAL A 296 18.34 -12.21 -55.96
N GLN A 297 19.61 -12.45 -55.61
CA GLN A 297 20.58 -13.22 -56.39
C GLN A 297 20.84 -14.63 -55.82
N LEU A 298 20.53 -14.88 -54.54
CA LEU A 298 20.72 -16.18 -53.91
C LEU A 298 19.69 -17.20 -54.39
N SER A 299 20.14 -18.44 -54.56
CA SER A 299 19.27 -19.61 -54.67
C SER A 299 18.66 -19.99 -53.31
N ARG A 300 17.59 -20.80 -53.34
CA ARG A 300 16.89 -21.26 -52.13
C ARG A 300 17.84 -22.02 -51.21
N GLU A 301 18.65 -22.91 -51.79
CA GLU A 301 19.58 -23.78 -51.08
C GLU A 301 20.73 -22.98 -50.44
N GLU A 302 21.27 -21.98 -51.14
CA GLU A 302 22.32 -21.09 -50.61
C GLU A 302 21.79 -20.22 -49.45
N LEU A 303 20.54 -19.75 -49.54
CA LEU A 303 19.91 -18.99 -48.46
C LEU A 303 19.71 -19.86 -47.22
N LEU A 304 19.16 -21.07 -47.38
CA LEU A 304 18.96 -22.01 -46.27
C LEU A 304 20.28 -22.46 -45.64
N ALA A 305 21.33 -22.67 -46.45
CA ALA A 305 22.65 -23.07 -45.96
C ALA A 305 23.25 -22.04 -44.98
N ARG A 306 23.04 -20.73 -45.23
CA ARG A 306 23.53 -19.64 -44.35
C ARG A 306 22.92 -19.64 -42.94
N PHE A 307 21.73 -20.22 -42.77
CA PHE A 307 21.03 -20.26 -41.49
C PHE A 307 20.93 -21.69 -40.89
N ARG A 308 21.46 -22.69 -41.58
CA ARG A 308 21.55 -24.09 -41.10
C ARG A 308 22.80 -24.38 -40.30
N GLU A 309 23.83 -23.54 -40.35
CA GLU A 309 25.01 -23.70 -39.50
C GLU A 309 24.77 -23.06 -38.13
N PRO A 310 24.87 -23.82 -37.02
CA PRO A 310 24.86 -23.24 -35.70
C PRO A 310 26.17 -22.45 -35.53
N ASN A 311 26.07 -21.13 -35.38
CA ASN A 311 27.20 -20.31 -34.96
C ASN A 311 27.65 -20.83 -33.58
N PRO A 312 28.94 -21.21 -33.37
CA PRO A 312 29.43 -21.77 -32.11
C PRO A 312 29.41 -20.79 -30.94
#